data_AF-A0A520AG86-F1
#
_entry.id   AF-A0A520AG86-F1
#
_cell.length_a   1.000
_cell.length_b   1.000
_cell.length_c   1.000
_cell.angle_alpha   90.00
_cell.angle_beta   90.00
_cell.angle_gamma   90.00
#
_symmetry.space_group_name_H-M   'P 1'
#
loop_
_entity.id
_entity.type
_entity.pdbx_description
1 polymer ?
#
loop_
_entity_poly.entity_id
_entity_poly.type
_entity_poly.pdbx_seq_one_letter_code
_entity_poly.pdbx_strand_id
1 'polypeptide(L)'
;MLLNCYQDDLLEAGCDEAGRGCLAGPVYAAAVILPKDFYAGELNDSKKLTHVQRCALRLIIEKEAIAWAVASVDNIEIDEINILNASFLAMHRAVEKLAISPKHLSIDGNRFKTYPDIPHTCIIKGELLNSYIAFIGATFT
;
A
#
# COMPACT_ATOMS: atom_id res chain seq x y z
N MET A 1 2.36 -11.71 -15.42
CA MET A 1 0.99 -11.63 -14.85
C MET A 1 1.20 -11.45 -13.36
N LEU A 2 0.78 -10.33 -12.78
CA LEU A 2 0.93 -10.07 -11.33
C LEU A 2 0.04 -11.05 -10.56
N LEU A 3 0.50 -11.53 -9.41
CA LEU A 3 -0.35 -12.31 -8.52
C LEU A 3 -1.33 -11.37 -7.81
N ASN A 4 -2.59 -11.78 -7.75
CA ASN A 4 -3.64 -11.01 -7.09
C ASN A 4 -3.54 -11.02 -5.57
N CYS A 5 -2.82 -11.98 -4.98
CA CYS A 5 -2.61 -12.11 -3.54
C CYS A 5 -1.37 -12.98 -3.27
N TYR A 6 -0.76 -12.84 -2.10
CA TYR A 6 0.29 -13.75 -1.62
C TYR A 6 -0.30 -15.09 -1.15
N GLN A 7 -1.56 -15.05 -0.69
CA GLN A 7 -2.32 -16.22 -0.23
C GLN A 7 -3.81 -16.09 -0.55
N ASP A 8 -4.47 -17.22 -0.77
CA ASP A 8 -5.90 -17.28 -1.08
C ASP A 8 -6.80 -17.48 0.15
N ASP A 9 -6.23 -17.77 1.32
CA ASP A 9 -6.99 -18.24 2.49
C ASP A 9 -7.53 -17.11 3.38
N LEU A 10 -6.82 -15.97 3.43
CA LEU A 10 -7.13 -14.86 4.33
C LEU A 10 -7.44 -13.59 3.55
N LEU A 11 -8.31 -12.75 4.14
CA LEU A 11 -8.54 -11.40 3.61
C LEU A 11 -7.26 -10.58 3.77
N GLU A 12 -6.60 -10.29 2.66
CA GLU A 12 -5.30 -9.65 2.64
C GLU A 12 -5.42 -8.17 2.30
N ALA A 13 -4.67 -7.33 3.03
CA ALA A 13 -4.41 -5.95 2.63
C ALA A 13 -2.97 -5.81 2.14
N GLY A 14 -2.79 -5.20 0.97
CA GLY A 14 -1.47 -4.69 0.58
C GLY A 14 -1.18 -3.36 1.26
N CYS A 15 0.08 -3.11 1.58
CA CYS A 15 0.55 -1.83 2.10
C CYS A 15 1.85 -1.40 1.41
N ASP A 16 1.96 -0.12 1.10
CA ASP A 16 3.13 0.49 0.48
C ASP A 16 3.20 2.00 0.84
N GLU A 17 4.39 2.59 0.74
CA GLU A 17 4.68 3.96 1.16
C GLU A 17 5.26 4.87 0.04
N ALA A 18 4.94 6.16 0.14
CA ALA A 18 5.51 7.24 -0.68
C ALA A 18 6.29 8.22 0.18
N GLY A 19 7.33 8.82 -0.40
CA GLY A 19 7.99 10.00 0.20
C GLY A 19 9.14 9.68 1.15
N ARG A 20 9.48 8.41 1.34
CA ARG A 20 10.62 7.98 2.17
C ARG A 20 11.99 8.57 1.74
N GLY A 21 12.15 8.89 0.46
CA GLY A 21 13.40 9.45 -0.10
C GLY A 21 13.37 10.96 -0.37
N CYS A 22 12.27 11.64 -0.06
CA CYS A 22 12.11 13.06 -0.35
C CYS A 22 12.87 13.93 0.67
N LEU A 23 13.37 15.09 0.22
CA LEU A 23 14.05 16.07 1.10
C LEU A 23 13.07 16.87 1.97
N ALA A 24 11.82 16.96 1.55
CA ALA A 24 10.77 17.71 2.25
C ALA A 24 9.41 17.07 1.98
N GLY A 25 8.49 17.28 2.93
CA GLY A 25 7.13 16.76 2.87
C GLY A 25 6.90 15.55 3.80
N PRO A 26 5.63 15.18 3.99
CA PRO A 26 5.26 14.01 4.77
C PRO A 26 5.61 12.71 4.03
N VAL A 27 5.67 11.62 4.78
CA VAL A 27 5.58 10.26 4.22
C VAL A 27 4.11 9.87 4.17
N TYR A 28 3.67 9.33 3.03
CA TYR A 28 2.33 8.79 2.84
C TYR A 28 2.41 7.26 2.82
N ALA A 29 1.34 6.60 3.25
CA ALA A 29 1.16 5.17 3.04
C ALA A 29 -0.31 4.88 2.77
N ALA A 30 -0.56 3.82 2.01
CA ALA A 30 -1.92 3.32 1.81
C ALA A 30 -2.01 1.83 2.17
N ALA A 31 -3.22 1.43 2.53
CA ALA A 31 -3.60 0.03 2.71
C ALA A 31 -4.81 -0.24 1.81
N VAL A 32 -4.78 -1.33 1.04
CA VAL A 32 -5.84 -1.66 0.07
C VAL A 32 -6.17 -3.15 0.13
N ILE A 33 -7.47 -3.46 0.18
CA ILE A 33 -8.06 -4.79 0.08
C ILE A 33 -8.87 -4.84 -1.23
N LEU A 34 -8.58 -5.80 -2.09
CA LEU A 34 -9.10 -5.96 -3.44
C LEU A 34 -9.89 -7.27 -3.49
N PRO A 35 -10.91 -7.36 -4.37
CA PRO A 35 -11.54 -8.64 -4.63
C PRO A 35 -10.56 -9.61 -5.30
N LYS A 36 -10.73 -10.91 -5.03
CA LYS A 36 -9.86 -11.96 -5.62
C LYS A 36 -9.82 -11.92 -7.14
N ASP A 37 -10.97 -11.60 -7.74
CA ASP A 37 -11.16 -11.53 -9.19
C ASP A 37 -10.83 -10.13 -9.76
N PHE A 38 -10.20 -9.26 -8.96
CA PHE A 38 -9.82 -7.93 -9.42
C PHE A 38 -8.82 -8.05 -10.58
N TYR A 39 -9.13 -7.39 -11.69
CA TYR A 39 -8.26 -7.34 -12.84
C TYR A 39 -8.21 -5.92 -13.38
N ALA A 40 -7.10 -5.22 -13.14
CA ALA A 40 -6.95 -3.86 -13.65
C ALA A 40 -6.13 -3.76 -14.94
N GLY A 41 -6.30 -4.72 -15.85
CA GLY A 41 -5.82 -4.60 -17.23
C GLY A 41 -4.33 -4.25 -17.35
N GLU A 42 -4.03 -3.10 -17.98
CA GLU A 42 -2.69 -2.65 -18.39
C GLU A 42 -1.72 -2.24 -17.25
N LEU A 43 -2.00 -2.61 -16.00
CA LEU A 43 -1.16 -2.25 -14.87
C LEU A 43 0.07 -3.17 -14.72
N ASN A 44 0.99 -3.09 -15.67
CA ASN A 44 2.27 -3.81 -15.59
C ASN A 44 3.44 -2.93 -15.12
N ASP A 45 3.30 -1.60 -15.16
CA ASP A 45 4.40 -0.69 -14.78
C ASP A 45 3.84 0.65 -14.26
N SER A 46 3.54 0.71 -12.96
CA SER A 46 3.04 1.90 -12.24
C SER A 46 3.88 3.16 -12.52
N LYS A 47 5.18 2.97 -12.73
CA LYS A 47 6.17 4.03 -12.96
C LYS A 47 6.14 4.65 -14.36
N LYS A 48 5.47 4.01 -15.32
CA LYS A 48 5.28 4.55 -16.68
C LYS A 48 3.97 5.33 -16.84
N LEU A 49 3.13 5.35 -15.81
CA LEU A 49 1.83 6.02 -15.88
C LEU A 49 1.96 7.54 -15.70
N THR A 50 1.32 8.27 -16.61
CA THR A 50 1.13 9.71 -16.49
C THR A 50 0.23 10.03 -15.29
N HIS A 51 0.30 11.27 -14.78
CA HIS A 51 -0.56 11.72 -13.68
C HIS A 51 -2.06 11.51 -13.98
N VAL A 52 -2.49 11.78 -15.22
CA VAL A 52 -3.88 11.58 -15.65
C VAL A 52 -4.29 10.11 -15.56
N GLN A 53 -3.42 9.20 -16.00
CA GLN A 53 -3.68 7.76 -15.93
C GLN A 53 -3.76 7.28 -14.46
N ARG A 54 -2.88 7.79 -13.58
CA ARG A 54 -2.91 7.47 -12.15
C ARG A 54 -4.20 7.96 -11.49
N CYS A 55 -4.66 9.16 -11.80
CA CYS A 55 -5.95 9.67 -11.30
C CYS A 55 -7.13 8.82 -11.79
N ALA A 56 -7.12 8.39 -13.06
CA ALA A 56 -8.17 7.51 -13.59
C ALA A 56 -8.17 6.13 -12.90
N LEU A 57 -6.99 5.55 -12.68
CA LEU A 57 -6.83 4.29 -11.96
C LEU A 57 -7.28 4.36 -10.51
N ARG A 58 -6.97 5.47 -9.84
CA ARG A 58 -7.43 5.71 -8.46
C ARG A 58 -8.96 5.62 -8.36
N LEU A 59 -9.69 6.23 -9.29
CA LEU A 59 -11.16 6.17 -9.30
C LEU A 59 -11.70 4.74 -9.48
N ILE A 60 -11.01 3.90 -10.26
CA ILE A 60 -11.39 2.49 -10.43
C ILE A 60 -11.17 1.74 -9.12
N ILE A 61 -10.02 1.95 -8.46
CA ILE A 61 -9.70 1.28 -7.20
C ILE A 61 -10.65 1.71 -6.09
N GLU A 62 -10.90 3.01 -5.93
CA GLU A 62 -11.80 3.51 -4.89
C GLU A 62 -13.23 2.94 -5.04
N LYS A 63 -13.62 2.56 -6.27
CA LYS A 63 -14.90 1.95 -6.59
C LYS A 63 -14.92 0.42 -6.45
N GLU A 64 -13.85 -0.26 -6.81
CA GLU A 64 -13.79 -1.73 -6.91
C GLU A 64 -13.13 -2.40 -5.70
N ALA A 65 -12.31 -1.68 -4.95
CA ALA A 65 -11.70 -2.19 -3.73
C ALA A 65 -12.76 -2.51 -2.67
N ILE A 66 -12.53 -3.59 -1.92
CA ILE A 66 -13.38 -3.97 -0.79
C ILE A 66 -13.21 -2.96 0.34
N ALA A 67 -11.96 -2.54 0.60
CA ALA A 67 -11.63 -1.46 1.51
C ALA A 67 -10.31 -0.84 1.12
N TRP A 68 -10.15 0.46 1.36
CA TRP A 68 -8.89 1.15 1.17
C TRP A 68 -8.80 2.31 2.16
N ALA A 69 -7.57 2.72 2.47
CA ALA A 69 -7.31 3.88 3.31
C ALA A 69 -5.92 4.45 3.02
N VAL A 70 -5.78 5.75 3.27
CA VAL A 70 -4.51 6.48 3.15
C VAL A 70 -4.22 7.19 4.47
N ALA A 71 -2.96 7.18 4.88
CA ALA A 71 -2.47 7.93 6.01
C ALA A 71 -1.14 8.61 5.69
N SER A 72 -0.80 9.58 6.52
CA SER A 72 0.45 10.31 6.43
C SER A 72 1.06 10.51 7.81
N VAL A 73 2.37 10.72 7.80
CA VAL A 73 3.15 11.17 8.95
C VAL A 73 3.90 12.41 8.47
N ASP A 74 3.72 13.52 9.18
CA ASP A 74 4.32 14.80 8.79
C ASP A 74 5.82 14.86 9.12
N ASN A 75 6.48 15.91 8.63
CA ASN A 75 7.91 16.08 8.82
C ASN A 75 8.29 16.28 10.30
N ILE A 76 7.40 16.83 11.12
CA ILE A 76 7.67 17.07 12.55
C ILE A 76 7.77 15.71 13.25
N GLU A 77 6.80 14.84 13.01
CA GLU A 77 6.79 13.49 13.57
C GLU A 77 7.91 12.62 12.97
N ILE A 78 8.23 12.77 11.67
CA ILE A 78 9.40 12.13 11.04
C ILE A 78 10.71 12.48 11.76
N ASP A 79 10.91 13.76 12.10
CA ASP A 79 12.12 14.22 12.77
C ASP A 79 12.26 13.61 14.18
N GLU A 80 11.14 13.33 14.86
CA GLU A 80 11.12 12.70 16.18
C GLU A 80 11.42 11.19 16.15
N ILE A 81 10.81 10.46 15.20
CA ILE A 81 10.85 8.99 15.20
C ILE A 81 11.76 8.39 14.14
N ASN A 82 12.38 9.21 13.28
CA ASN A 82 13.11 8.88 12.06
C ASN A 82 12.24 8.35 10.90
N ILE A 83 12.77 8.49 9.68
CA ILE A 83 12.04 8.17 8.45
C ILE A 83 11.63 6.69 8.32
N LEU A 84 12.42 5.75 8.87
CA LEU A 84 12.07 4.33 8.80
C LEU A 84 10.84 4.02 9.68
N ASN A 85 10.81 4.53 10.91
CA ASN A 85 9.67 4.33 11.78
C ASN A 85 8.46 5.14 11.33
N ALA A 86 8.66 6.32 10.73
CA ALA A 86 7.58 7.10 10.14
C ALA A 86 6.88 6.35 8.99
N SER A 87 7.62 5.65 8.13
CA SER A 87 7.03 4.78 7.11
C SER A 87 6.17 3.67 7.74
N PHE A 88 6.67 2.99 8.78
CA PHE A 88 5.89 1.97 9.49
C PHE A 88 4.64 2.55 10.16
N LEU A 89 4.77 3.73 10.78
CA LEU A 89 3.65 4.42 11.42
C LEU A 89 2.59 4.85 10.41
N ALA A 90 3.00 5.35 9.24
CA ALA A 90 2.08 5.68 8.17
C ALA A 90 1.30 4.44 7.71
N MET A 91 1.98 3.30 7.51
CA MET A 91 1.32 2.04 7.17
C MET A 91 0.37 1.56 8.27
N HIS A 92 0.77 1.63 9.54
CA HIS A 92 -0.08 1.27 10.68
C HIS A 92 -1.35 2.13 10.71
N ARG A 93 -1.21 3.45 10.57
CA ARG A 93 -2.34 4.39 10.48
C ARG A 93 -3.24 4.12 9.27
N ALA A 94 -2.67 3.67 8.15
CA ALA A 94 -3.46 3.30 6.98
C ALA A 94 -4.30 2.05 7.25
N VAL A 95 -3.71 1.02 7.88
CA VAL A 95 -4.41 -0.20 8.28
C VAL A 95 -5.52 0.10 9.30
N GLU A 96 -5.26 0.96 10.30
CA GLU A 96 -6.26 1.38 11.31
C GLU A 96 -7.48 2.07 10.69
N LYS A 97 -7.30 2.79 9.58
CA LYS A 97 -8.36 3.53 8.89
C LYS A 97 -9.17 2.67 7.92
N LEU A 98 -8.79 1.41 7.69
CA LEU A 98 -9.55 0.53 6.82
C LEU A 98 -10.95 0.29 7.39
N ALA A 99 -11.97 0.42 6.53
CA ALA A 99 -13.35 0.12 6.90
C ALA A 99 -13.55 -1.37 7.28
N ILE A 100 -12.65 -2.25 6.82
CA ILE A 100 -12.67 -3.67 7.07
C ILE A 100 -11.29 -4.10 7.57
N SER A 101 -11.25 -4.77 8.72
CA SER A 101 -10.01 -5.29 9.28
C SER A 101 -9.48 -6.45 8.41
N PRO A 102 -8.26 -6.36 7.88
CA PRO A 102 -7.64 -7.47 7.18
C PRO A 102 -7.25 -8.58 8.18
N LYS A 103 -7.02 -9.78 7.64
CA LYS A 103 -6.49 -10.94 8.37
C LYS A 103 -5.01 -11.21 8.06
N HIS A 104 -4.46 -10.55 7.05
CA HIS A 104 -3.05 -10.61 6.70
C HIS A 104 -2.61 -9.31 6.02
N LEU A 105 -1.36 -8.91 6.22
CA LEU A 105 -0.75 -7.76 5.56
C LEU A 105 0.36 -8.18 4.60
N SER A 106 0.25 -7.75 3.34
CA SER A 106 1.32 -7.84 2.34
C SER A 106 2.05 -6.50 2.27
N ILE A 107 3.28 -6.44 2.76
CA ILE A 107 4.05 -5.19 2.87
C ILE A 107 5.09 -5.12 1.76
N ASP A 108 5.19 -4.00 1.05
CA ASP A 108 6.32 -3.79 0.13
C ASP A 108 7.63 -3.56 0.89
N GLY A 109 8.66 -4.28 0.49
CA GLY A 109 9.99 -4.15 1.07
C GLY A 109 10.42 -5.34 1.92
N ASN A 110 11.44 -5.13 2.76
CA ASN A 110 12.15 -6.20 3.47
C ASN A 110 12.02 -6.13 4.99
N ARG A 111 11.37 -5.10 5.52
CA ARG A 111 11.24 -4.85 6.95
C ARG A 111 9.88 -4.25 7.22
N PHE A 112 9.26 -4.68 8.31
CA PHE A 112 8.02 -4.12 8.82
C PHE A 112 7.99 -4.28 10.33
N LYS A 113 7.39 -3.31 11.03
CA LYS A 113 7.12 -3.45 12.45
C LYS A 113 5.79 -4.19 12.61
N THR A 114 5.78 -5.29 13.35
CA THR A 114 4.58 -6.12 13.55
C THR A 114 3.39 -5.26 13.96
N TYR A 115 2.30 -5.40 13.21
CA TYR A 115 1.01 -4.84 13.58
C TYR A 115 0.33 -5.77 14.59
N PRO A 116 -0.34 -5.26 15.64
CA PRO A 116 -1.00 -6.09 16.65
C PRO A 116 -1.99 -7.07 16.02
N ASP A 117 -1.92 -8.34 16.42
CA ASP A 117 -2.89 -9.40 16.10
C ASP A 117 -3.11 -9.70 14.61
N ILE A 118 -2.31 -9.14 13.71
CA ILE A 118 -2.39 -9.39 12.26
C ILE A 118 -1.03 -9.87 11.73
N PRO A 119 -0.95 -11.10 11.18
CA PRO A 119 0.26 -11.59 10.54
C PRO A 119 0.59 -10.76 9.29
N HIS A 120 1.88 -10.63 8.97
CA HIS A 120 2.34 -9.90 7.81
C HIS A 120 3.42 -10.68 7.06
N THR A 121 3.53 -10.42 5.77
CA THR A 121 4.60 -10.91 4.90
C THR A 121 5.23 -9.73 4.18
N CYS A 122 6.56 -9.63 4.25
CA CYS A 122 7.33 -8.63 3.52
C CYS A 122 7.70 -9.20 2.14
N ILE A 123 7.31 -8.51 1.07
CA ILE A 123 7.56 -8.92 -0.31
C ILE A 123 8.58 -7.96 -0.93
N ILE A 124 9.79 -8.46 -1.20
CA ILE A 124 10.82 -7.68 -1.88
C ILE A 124 10.44 -7.57 -3.36
N LYS A 125 10.33 -6.33 -3.87
CA LYS A 125 9.79 -6.00 -5.21
C LYS A 125 8.31 -6.39 -5.35
N GLY A 126 7.52 -6.08 -4.33
CA GLY A 126 6.08 -6.33 -4.33
C GLY A 126 5.38 -5.72 -5.54
N GLU A 127 5.82 -4.55 -6.03
CA GLU A 127 5.27 -3.91 -7.23
C GLU A 127 5.35 -4.78 -8.51
N LEU A 128 6.31 -5.71 -8.60
CA LEU A 128 6.50 -6.58 -9.77
C LEU A 128 5.84 -7.95 -9.62
N LEU A 129 5.35 -8.27 -8.43
CA LEU A 129 4.92 -9.61 -8.05
C LEU A 129 3.47 -9.63 -7.54
N ASN A 130 3.04 -8.55 -6.89
CA ASN A 130 1.77 -8.42 -6.21
C ASN A 130 1.01 -7.21 -6.75
N SER A 131 -0.12 -7.49 -7.36
CA SER A 131 -1.08 -6.50 -7.85
C SER A 131 -1.35 -5.41 -6.80
N TYR A 132 -1.64 -5.77 -5.54
CA TYR A 132 -1.93 -4.86 -4.45
C TYR A 132 -0.89 -3.75 -4.29
N ILE A 133 0.38 -4.16 -4.26
CA ILE A 133 1.51 -3.28 -4.02
C ILE A 133 1.78 -2.42 -5.26
N ALA A 134 1.71 -3.02 -6.45
CA ALA A 134 1.82 -2.29 -7.71
C ALA A 134 0.73 -1.20 -7.86
N PHE A 135 -0.47 -1.48 -7.34
CA PHE A 135 -1.61 -0.57 -7.37
C PHE A 135 -1.44 0.60 -6.40
N ILE A 136 -1.00 0.34 -5.18
CA ILE A 136 -0.75 1.38 -4.19
C ILE A 136 0.34 2.33 -4.69
N GLY A 137 1.47 1.78 -5.14
CA GLY A 137 2.57 2.50 -5.76
C GLY A 137 2.18 3.32 -7.00
N ALA A 138 1.09 2.94 -7.69
CA ALA A 138 0.59 3.65 -8.87
C ALA A 138 -0.37 4.81 -8.55
N THR A 139 -1.09 4.77 -7.44
CA THR A 139 -2.29 5.61 -7.27
C THR A 139 -2.34 6.42 -5.99
N PHE A 140 -1.62 6.00 -4.95
CA PHE A 140 -1.66 6.62 -3.64
C PHE A 140 -0.29 7.13 -3.16
N THR A 141 0.75 6.97 -3.98
CA THR A 141 2.13 7.40 -3.74
C THR A 141 2.66 8.28 -4.87
#